data_AF-A0A3D4WAC5-F1
#
_entry.id   AF-A0A3D4WAC5-F1
#
_cell.length_a   1.000
_cell.length_b   1.000
_cell.length_c   1.000
_cell.angle_alpha   90.00
_cell.angle_beta   90.00
_cell.angle_gamma   90.00
#
_symmetry.space_group_name_H-M   'P 1'
#
loop_
_entity.id
_entity.type
_entity.pdbx_description
1 polymer ?
#
loop_
_entity_poly.entity_id
_entity_poly.type
_entity_poly.pdbx_seq_one_letter_code
_entity_poly.pdbx_strand_id
1 'polypeptide(L)'
;MERIYKVFVNHVSEGRSMPEALVDSLGQGRVWSGTDGVKTGLVDLTGGLQDAINIAANMAKLEDYRIMSLPEQKDPFTQIIDELTGKPSETRLKKELGLLYPYMKELQSLSGLKGVQARLPFILNIQ
;
A
#
# COMPACT_ATOMS: atom_id res chain seq x y z
N MET A 1 -18.35 6.86 -18.43
CA MET A 1 -17.66 5.70 -19.03
C MET A 1 -16.71 6.13 -20.14
N GLU A 2 -17.20 6.82 -21.17
CA GLU A 2 -16.37 7.28 -22.31
C GLU A 2 -15.13 8.10 -21.89
N ARG A 3 -15.29 9.03 -20.94
CA ARG A 3 -14.15 9.82 -20.41
C ARG A 3 -13.07 8.94 -19.77
N ILE A 4 -13.43 7.88 -19.04
CA ILE A 4 -12.47 6.98 -18.38
C ILE A 4 -11.73 6.16 -19.43
N TYR A 5 -12.48 5.64 -20.41
CA TYR A 5 -11.90 4.87 -21.51
C TYR A 5 -10.93 5.72 -22.35
N LYS A 6 -11.30 6.96 -22.67
CA LYS A 6 -10.44 7.89 -23.40
C LYS A 6 -9.14 8.20 -22.63
N VAL A 7 -9.22 8.37 -21.31
CA VAL A 7 -8.03 8.54 -20.46
C VAL A 7 -7.12 7.32 -20.51
N PHE A 8 -7.69 6.11 -20.45
CA PHE A 8 -6.93 4.87 -20.60
C PHE A 8 -6.24 4.77 -21.96
N VAL A 9 -6.98 4.99 -23.05
CA VAL A 9 -6.43 4.97 -24.43
C VAL A 9 -5.30 5.98 -24.58
N ASN A 10 -5.47 7.20 -24.05
CA ASN A 10 -4.42 8.21 -24.11
C ASN A 10 -3.15 7.79 -23.36
N HIS A 11 -3.27 7.26 -22.14
CA HIS A 11 -2.11 6.79 -21.38
C HIS A 11 -1.35 5.67 -22.08
N VAL A 12 -2.06 4.72 -22.71
CA VAL A 12 -1.42 3.63 -23.47
C VAL A 12 -0.77 4.16 -24.75
N SER A 13 -1.45 5.08 -25.46
CA SER A 13 -0.93 5.77 -26.64
C SER A 13 0.39 6.49 -26.34
N GLU A 14 0.42 7.32 -25.29
CA GLU A 14 1.61 8.03 -24.83
C GLU A 14 2.71 7.04 -24.39
N GLY A 15 2.38 6.07 -23.53
CA GLY A 15 3.34 5.11 -22.98
C GLY A 15 3.96 4.16 -24.00
N ARG A 16 3.24 3.83 -25.08
CA ARG A 16 3.73 2.97 -26.18
C ARG A 16 4.16 3.75 -27.41
N SER A 17 4.01 5.07 -27.41
CA SER A 17 4.22 5.93 -28.59
C SER A 17 3.45 5.43 -29.82
N MET A 18 2.18 5.04 -29.62
CA MET A 18 1.29 4.51 -30.66
C MET A 18 0.14 5.48 -30.96
N PRO A 19 -0.42 5.50 -32.18
CA PRO A 19 -1.60 6.31 -32.45
C PRO A 19 -2.81 5.86 -31.61
N GLU A 20 -3.59 6.81 -31.06
CA GLU A 20 -4.80 6.51 -30.28
C GLU A 20 -5.76 5.58 -31.03
N ALA A 21 -5.94 5.77 -32.34
CA ALA A 21 -6.80 4.92 -33.17
C ALA A 21 -6.34 3.46 -33.22
N LEU A 22 -5.02 3.22 -33.21
CA LEU A 22 -4.47 1.87 -33.14
C LEU A 22 -4.75 1.25 -31.77
N VAL A 23 -4.51 1.99 -30.69
CA VAL A 23 -4.77 1.54 -29.32
C VAL A 23 -6.26 1.25 -29.10
N ASP A 24 -7.15 2.09 -29.62
CA ASP A 24 -8.60 1.89 -29.59
C ASP A 24 -9.02 0.61 -30.33
N SER A 25 -8.42 0.34 -31.49
CA SER A 25 -8.67 -0.89 -32.28
C SER A 25 -8.15 -2.16 -31.61
N LEU A 26 -7.02 -2.07 -30.88
CA LEU A 26 -6.46 -3.15 -30.08
C LEU A 26 -7.22 -3.32 -28.74
N GLY A 27 -7.90 -2.26 -28.32
CA GLY A 27 -8.76 -2.15 -27.15
C GLY A 27 -10.09 -2.87 -27.32
N GLN A 28 -11.19 -2.34 -26.74
CA GLN A 28 -12.53 -2.98 -26.77
C GLN A 28 -12.72 -4.22 -25.88
N GLY A 29 -11.93 -4.36 -24.80
CA GLY A 29 -12.12 -5.43 -23.82
C GLY A 29 -11.58 -6.80 -24.24
N ARG A 30 -10.78 -6.86 -25.31
CA ARG A 30 -10.06 -8.07 -25.74
C ARG A 30 -8.92 -8.38 -24.78
N VAL A 31 -8.78 -9.66 -24.43
CA VAL A 31 -7.62 -10.18 -23.67
C VAL A 31 -6.56 -10.67 -24.65
N TRP A 32 -5.30 -10.33 -24.36
CA TRP A 32 -4.16 -10.73 -25.17
C TRP A 32 -3.27 -11.70 -24.38
N SER A 33 -2.72 -12.70 -25.06
CA SER A 33 -1.63 -13.50 -24.50
C SER A 33 -0.35 -12.66 -24.40
N GLY A 34 0.58 -13.01 -23.51
CA GLY A 34 1.86 -12.30 -23.41
C GLY A 34 2.63 -12.30 -24.74
N THR A 35 2.57 -13.40 -25.49
CA THR A 35 3.18 -13.51 -26.83
C THR A 35 2.52 -12.60 -27.87
N ASP A 36 1.19 -12.46 -27.85
CA ASP A 36 0.50 -11.56 -28.79
C ASP A 36 0.64 -10.10 -28.36
N GLY A 37 0.78 -9.84 -27.07
CA GLY A 37 1.14 -8.52 -26.54
C GLY A 37 2.46 -8.02 -27.10
N VAL A 38 3.47 -8.90 -27.25
CA VAL A 38 4.73 -8.54 -27.91
C VAL A 38 4.53 -8.27 -29.40
N LYS A 39 3.79 -9.13 -30.11
CA LYS A 39 3.54 -8.94 -31.56
C LYS A 39 2.76 -7.65 -31.88
N THR A 40 1.82 -7.29 -31.03
CA THR A 40 1.01 -6.06 -31.16
C THR A 40 1.74 -4.83 -30.63
N GLY A 41 2.91 -5.01 -30.01
CA GLY A 41 3.69 -3.94 -29.41
C GLY A 41 3.09 -3.39 -28.12
N LEU A 42 2.11 -4.05 -27.50
CA LEU A 42 1.61 -3.68 -26.17
C LEU A 42 2.59 -4.06 -25.05
N VAL A 43 3.51 -4.99 -25.31
CA VAL A 43 4.56 -5.47 -24.40
C VAL A 43 5.91 -5.43 -25.12
N ASP A 44 7.00 -5.13 -24.42
CA ASP A 44 8.33 -5.07 -25.03
C ASP A 44 8.96 -6.45 -25.23
N LEU A 45 8.85 -7.33 -24.23
CA LEU A 45 9.41 -8.67 -24.25
C LEU A 45 8.70 -9.59 -23.25
N THR A 46 8.87 -10.89 -23.43
CA THR A 46 8.42 -11.92 -22.48
C THR A 46 9.56 -12.37 -21.59
N GLY A 47 9.34 -12.42 -20.28
CA GLY A 47 10.31 -12.87 -19.29
C GLY A 47 9.69 -13.07 -17.92
N GLY A 48 10.49 -13.49 -16.96
CA GLY A 48 10.10 -13.62 -15.56
C GLY A 48 10.41 -12.37 -14.73
N LEU A 49 10.14 -12.47 -13.42
CA LEU A 49 10.46 -11.41 -12.46
C LEU A 49 11.96 -11.09 -12.44
N GLN A 50 12.82 -12.10 -12.54
CA GLN A 50 14.28 -11.89 -12.51
C GLN A 50 14.75 -11.09 -13.73
N ASP A 51 14.18 -11.34 -14.91
CA ASP A 51 14.51 -10.58 -16.12
C ASP A 51 14.10 -9.11 -15.96
N ALA A 52 12.91 -8.85 -15.41
CA ALA A 52 12.45 -7.50 -15.13
C ALA A 52 13.37 -6.75 -14.15
N ILE A 53 13.84 -7.42 -13.09
CA ILE A 53 14.79 -6.84 -12.12
C ILE A 53 16.13 -6.53 -12.79
N ASN A 54 16.66 -7.46 -13.58
CA ASN A 54 17.93 -7.27 -14.28
C ASN A 54 17.85 -6.09 -15.28
N ILE A 55 16.75 -5.98 -16.03
CA ILE A 55 16.51 -4.85 -16.93
C ILE A 55 16.46 -3.54 -16.16
N ALA A 56 15.74 -3.49 -15.03
CA ALA A 56 15.66 -2.29 -14.20
C ALA A 56 17.03 -1.89 -13.64
N ALA A 57 17.81 -2.84 -13.13
CA ALA A 57 19.17 -2.60 -12.64
C ALA A 57 20.10 -2.06 -13.75
N ASN A 58 20.03 -2.65 -14.94
CA ASN A 58 20.79 -2.21 -16.11
C ASN A 58 20.41 -0.79 -16.55
N MET A 59 19.11 -0.49 -16.61
CA MET A 59 18.62 0.85 -16.95
C MET A 59 19.06 1.90 -15.92
N ALA A 60 19.13 1.52 -14.65
CA ALA A 60 19.61 2.36 -13.55
C ALA A 60 21.15 2.39 -13.41
N LYS A 61 21.89 1.58 -14.20
CA LYS A 61 23.35 1.42 -14.13
C LYS A 61 23.84 1.00 -12.73
N LEU A 62 23.12 0.07 -12.11
CA LEU A 62 23.46 -0.47 -10.79
C LEU A 62 24.21 -1.79 -10.94
N GLU A 63 25.43 -1.86 -10.42
CA GLU A 63 26.22 -3.10 -10.36
C GLU A 63 25.97 -3.89 -9.07
N ASP A 64 25.65 -3.19 -7.98
CA ASP A 64 25.32 -3.77 -6.68
C ASP A 64 23.96 -3.23 -6.20
N TYR A 65 23.03 -4.15 -5.94
CA TYR A 65 21.68 -3.82 -5.48
C TYR A 65 21.12 -4.96 -4.62
N ARG A 66 20.20 -4.59 -3.71
CA ARG A 66 19.45 -5.54 -2.89
C ARG A 66 17.99 -5.53 -3.27
N ILE A 67 17.41 -6.72 -3.38
CA ILE A 67 15.97 -6.90 -3.59
C ILE A 67 15.29 -6.93 -2.21
N MET A 68 14.26 -6.11 -2.03
CA MET A 68 13.42 -6.09 -0.82
C MET A 68 11.95 -6.25 -1.20
N SER A 69 11.27 -7.18 -0.56
CA SER A 69 9.82 -7.37 -0.72
C SER A 69 9.08 -6.43 0.23
N LEU A 70 8.15 -5.65 -0.31
CA LEU A 70 7.31 -4.71 0.46
C LEU A 70 5.87 -5.23 0.63
N PRO A 71 5.17 -4.84 1.71
CA PRO A 71 5.70 -4.08 2.86
C PRO A 71 6.76 -4.89 3.62
N GLU A 72 7.70 -4.19 4.26
CA GLU A 72 8.76 -4.84 5.03
C GLU A 72 8.12 -5.69 6.13
N GLN A 73 8.17 -7.01 5.95
CA GLN A 73 7.67 -7.91 6.98
C GLN A 73 8.62 -7.80 8.16
N LYS A 74 8.06 -7.57 9.36
CA LYS A 74 8.85 -7.54 10.58
C LYS A 74 9.69 -8.81 10.67
N ASP A 75 10.97 -8.64 10.96
CA ASP A 75 11.86 -9.77 11.21
C ASP A 75 11.24 -10.72 12.27
N PRO A 76 11.33 -12.05 12.12
CA PRO A 76 10.75 -13.00 13.07
C PRO A 76 11.15 -12.74 14.52
N PHE A 77 12.38 -12.29 14.77
CA PHE A 77 12.85 -11.92 16.10
C PHE A 77 12.13 -10.67 16.63
N THR A 78 11.86 -9.70 15.76
CA THR A 78 11.07 -8.50 16.10
C THR A 78 9.61 -8.86 16.39
N GLN A 79 9.04 -9.84 15.68
CA GLN A 79 7.69 -10.34 15.98
C GLN A 79 7.63 -11.04 17.34
N ILE A 80 8.61 -11.90 17.62
CA ILE A 80 8.75 -12.61 18.91
C ILE A 80 8.98 -11.61 20.05
N ILE A 81 9.82 -10.59 19.86
CA ILE A 81 10.00 -9.51 20.83
C ILE A 81 8.70 -8.73 20.99
N ASP A 82 7.99 -8.36 19.93
CA ASP A 82 6.70 -7.65 20.03
C ASP A 82 5.67 -8.47 20.83
N GLU A 83 5.67 -9.80 20.69
CA GLU A 83 4.84 -10.72 21.48
C GLU A 83 5.30 -10.84 22.93
N LEU A 84 6.61 -11.01 23.17
CA LEU A 84 7.20 -11.22 24.51
C LEU A 84 7.28 -9.94 25.35
N THR A 85 7.77 -8.85 24.77
CA THR A 85 7.83 -7.53 25.40
C THR A 85 6.46 -6.90 25.53
N GLY A 86 5.44 -7.51 24.93
CA GLY A 86 4.04 -7.20 25.14
C GLY A 86 3.85 -5.71 25.05
N LYS A 87 3.87 -5.17 23.82
CA LYS A 87 3.27 -3.84 23.59
C LYS A 87 1.99 -3.79 24.42
N PRO A 88 1.73 -2.71 25.18
CA PRO A 88 0.54 -2.62 26.01
C PRO A 88 -0.64 -2.57 25.06
N SER A 89 -1.09 -3.74 24.62
CA SER A 89 -2.28 -3.89 23.82
C SER A 89 -3.38 -3.36 24.74
N GLU A 90 -4.21 -2.47 24.19
CA GLU A 90 -5.39 -1.98 24.91
C GLU A 90 -6.16 -3.15 25.57
N THR A 91 -6.09 -4.33 24.96
CA THR A 91 -6.61 -5.60 25.46
C THR A 91 -5.99 -6.07 26.79
N ARG A 92 -4.68 -5.94 27.02
CA ARG A 92 -4.03 -6.36 28.29
C ARG A 92 -4.30 -5.36 29.41
N LEU A 93 -4.20 -4.05 29.11
CA LEU A 93 -4.57 -2.98 30.04
C LEU A 93 -6.05 -3.08 30.44
N LYS A 94 -6.95 -3.34 29.48
CA LYS A 94 -8.38 -3.55 29.75
C LYS A 94 -8.63 -4.81 30.59
N LYS A 95 -7.82 -5.86 30.43
CA LYS A 95 -7.93 -7.10 31.21
C LYS A 95 -7.44 -6.94 32.66
N GLU A 96 -6.35 -6.21 32.89
CA GLU A 96 -5.80 -6.00 34.23
C GLU A 96 -6.55 -4.91 35.01
N LEU A 97 -6.94 -3.82 34.35
CA LEU A 97 -7.65 -2.71 34.99
C LEU A 97 -9.16 -2.97 35.07
N GLY A 98 -9.71 -3.81 34.19
CA GLY A 98 -11.13 -4.17 34.19
C GLY A 98 -12.03 -2.94 34.21
N LEU A 99 -12.79 -2.78 35.30
CA LEU A 99 -13.69 -1.65 35.54
C LEU A 99 -12.98 -0.29 35.68
N LEU A 100 -11.68 -0.29 36.01
CA LEU A 100 -10.87 0.92 36.16
C LEU A 100 -10.28 1.43 34.84
N TYR A 101 -10.32 0.62 33.78
CA TYR A 101 -9.75 0.96 32.47
C TYR A 101 -10.29 2.28 31.87
N PRO A 102 -11.61 2.56 31.88
CA PRO A 102 -12.15 3.81 31.34
C PRO A 102 -11.60 5.05 32.06
N TYR A 103 -11.46 4.98 33.39
CA TYR A 103 -10.94 6.08 34.22
C TYR A 103 -9.44 6.33 33.99
N MET A 104 -8.67 5.26 33.78
CA MET A 104 -7.25 5.36 33.41
C MET A 104 -7.06 6.03 32.04
N LYS A 105 -7.89 5.68 31.07
CA LYS A 105 -7.88 6.29 29.72
C LYS A 105 -8.25 7.77 29.78
N GLU A 106 -9.17 8.14 30.67
CA GLU A 106 -9.51 9.53 30.95
C GLU A 106 -8.31 10.31 31.51
N LEU A 107 -7.67 9.82 32.57
CA LEU A 107 -6.49 10.49 33.15
C LEU A 107 -5.35 10.66 32.14
N GLN A 108 -5.09 9.65 31.30
CA GLN A 108 -4.11 9.77 30.22
C GLN A 108 -4.51 10.85 29.21
N SER A 109 -5.77 10.89 28.80
CA SER A 109 -6.26 11.92 27.89
C SER A 109 -6.07 13.33 28.47
N LEU A 110 -6.30 13.50 29.78
CA LEU A 110 -6.10 14.77 30.48
C LEU A 110 -4.63 15.17 30.58
N SER A 111 -3.75 14.20 30.81
CA SER A 111 -2.30 14.43 30.91
C SER A 111 -1.67 14.91 29.59
N GLY A 112 -2.30 14.59 28.45
CA GLY A 112 -1.83 15.00 27.13
C GLY A 112 -2.32 16.37 26.66
N LEU A 113 -3.26 17.00 27.38
CA LEU A 113 -3.84 18.28 26.97
C LEU A 113 -2.90 19.44 27.27
N LYS A 114 -2.82 20.39 26.33
CA LYS A 114 -2.04 21.61 26.46
C LYS A 114 -2.90 22.83 26.12
N GLY A 115 -2.75 23.90 26.87
CA GLY A 115 -3.50 25.16 26.69
C GLY A 115 -4.88 25.17 27.35
N VAL A 116 -5.61 26.28 27.17
CA VAL A 116 -6.98 26.46 27.70
C VAL A 116 -7.97 25.73 26.79
N GLN A 117 -8.81 24.87 27.37
CA GLN A 117 -9.82 24.11 26.63
C GLN A 117 -11.20 24.24 27.28
N ALA A 118 -12.24 24.39 26.44
CA ALA A 118 -13.63 24.27 26.85
C ALA A 118 -14.08 22.81 26.71
N ARG A 119 -14.68 22.23 27.76
CA ARG A 119 -15.15 20.83 27.77
C ARG A 119 -16.45 20.67 28.54
N LEU A 120 -17.22 19.66 28.17
CA LEU A 120 -18.40 19.22 28.92
C LEU A 120 -17.95 18.56 30.24
N PRO A 121 -18.71 18.71 31.34
CA PRO A 121 -18.36 18.14 32.64
C PRO A 121 -18.70 16.64 32.76
N PHE A 122 -18.88 15.94 31.63
CA PHE A 122 -19.17 14.52 31.57
C PHE A 122 -18.69 13.91 30.25
N ILE A 123 -18.36 12.61 30.28
CA ILE A 123 -18.01 11.82 29.09
C ILE A 123 -19.24 11.03 28.66
N LEU A 124 -19.65 11.23 27.41
CA LEU A 124 -20.74 10.46 26.81
C LEU A 124 -20.25 9.05 26.46
N ASN A 125 -20.69 8.05 27.22
CA ASN A 125 -20.58 6.65 26.82
C ASN A 125 -21.86 6.25 26.09
N ILE A 126 -21.78 6.11 24.77
CA ILE A 126 -22.86 5.57 23.94
C ILE A 126 -22.58 4.07 23.80
N GLN A 127 -23.51 3.24 24.29
CA GLN A 127 -23.48 1.78 24.16
C GLN A 127 -23.95 1.34 22.78
#